data_AF-A0A3M1YTD9-F1
#
_entry.id   AF-A0A3M1YTD9-F1
#
_cell.length_a   1.000
_cell.length_b   1.000
_cell.length_c   1.000
_cell.angle_alpha   90.00
_cell.angle_beta   90.00
_cell.angle_gamma   90.00
#
_symmetry.space_group_name_H-M   'P 1'
#
loop_
_entity.id
_entity.type
_entity.pdbx_description
1 polymer ?
#
loop_
_entity_poly.entity_id
_entity_poly.type
_entity_poly.pdbx_seq_one_letter_code
_entity_poly.pdbx_strand_id
1 'polypeptide(L)'
;MDEKHKRRPVIDPLLLALRSRRVLVALVGLALGLLTALVPELAAVRDELLTLIVTLALALIGGYSLEDAAVAARQQHPPEDLRALVREVMSGVLDELGM
;
A
#
# COMPACT_ATOMS: atom_id res chain seq x y z
N MET A 1 21.42 -32.24 -7.33
CA MET A 1 20.09 -31.71 -6.95
C MET A 1 20.10 -31.52 -5.45
N ASP A 2 19.30 -30.57 -4.94
CA ASP A 2 19.18 -30.16 -3.52
C ASP A 2 20.25 -29.23 -2.93
N GLU A 3 20.05 -27.92 -3.10
CA GLU A 3 20.46 -26.85 -2.14
C GLU A 3 19.59 -25.57 -2.39
N LYS A 4 18.32 -25.72 -2.84
CA LYS A 4 17.41 -24.57 -3.15
C LYS A 4 16.43 -24.20 -2.04
N HIS A 5 16.51 -24.83 -0.87
CA HIS A 5 15.51 -24.70 0.20
C HIS A 5 16.07 -24.25 1.56
N LYS A 6 17.23 -23.58 1.59
CA LYS A 6 17.62 -22.80 2.77
C LYS A 6 16.82 -21.50 2.75
N ARG A 7 15.51 -21.58 3.05
CA ARG A 7 14.65 -20.44 3.35
C ARG A 7 15.42 -19.59 4.36
N ARG A 8 15.82 -18.38 3.98
CA ARG A 8 16.54 -17.46 4.84
C ARG A 8 15.47 -16.61 5.51
N PRO A 9 14.94 -17.00 6.69
CA PRO A 9 13.70 -16.46 7.24
C PRO A 9 13.74 -14.96 7.48
N VAL A 10 14.94 -14.36 7.51
CA VAL A 10 15.16 -12.92 7.70
C VAL A 10 15.41 -12.18 6.39
N ILE A 11 16.05 -12.83 5.42
CA ILE A 11 16.44 -12.17 4.16
C ILE A 11 15.26 -12.10 3.20
N ASP A 12 14.42 -13.14 3.16
CA ASP A 12 13.24 -13.16 2.30
C ASP A 12 12.23 -12.04 2.61
N PRO A 13 11.83 -11.76 3.87
CA PRO A 13 10.93 -10.64 4.17
C PRO A 13 11.58 -9.28 3.89
N LEU A 14 12.89 -9.15 4.08
CA LEU A 14 13.61 -7.91 3.76
C LEU A 14 13.64 -7.65 2.25
N LEU A 15 13.92 -8.70 1.45
CA LEU A 15 13.87 -8.63 -0.02
C LEU A 15 12.45 -8.36 -0.52
N LEU A 16 11.45 -8.91 0.16
CA LEU A 16 10.05 -8.67 -0.16
C LEU A 16 9.63 -7.24 0.19
N ALA A 17 10.11 -6.69 1.31
CA ALA A 17 9.93 -5.29 1.67
C ALA A 17 10.61 -4.34 0.66
N LEU A 18 11.84 -4.65 0.24
CA LEU A 18 12.58 -3.87 -0.77
C LEU A 18 11.92 -3.86 -2.16
N ARG A 19 11.04 -4.82 -2.45
CA ARG A 19 10.23 -4.83 -3.68
C ARG A 19 9.06 -3.82 -3.62
N SER A 20 8.67 -3.37 -2.43
CA SER A 20 7.60 -2.40 -2.26
C SER A 20 8.06 -1.00 -2.66
N ARG A 21 7.34 -0.37 -3.60
CA ARG A 21 7.59 1.01 -4.06
C ARG A 21 7.57 1.99 -2.88
N ARG A 22 6.67 1.78 -1.91
CA ARG A 22 6.53 2.61 -0.71
C ARG A 22 7.77 2.56 0.18
N VAL A 23 8.37 1.37 0.32
CA VAL A 23 9.59 1.16 1.10
C VAL A 23 10.78 1.82 0.39
N LEU A 24 10.87 1.73 -0.94
CA LEU A 24 11.90 2.43 -1.71
C LEU A 24 11.79 3.96 -1.54
N VAL A 25 10.59 4.53 -1.61
CA VAL A 25 10.39 5.98 -1.37
C VAL A 25 10.85 6.37 0.04
N ALA A 26 10.51 5.57 1.06
CA ALA A 26 10.95 5.83 2.43
C ALA A 26 12.48 5.75 2.58
N LEU A 27 13.13 4.75 1.97
CA LEU A 27 14.58 4.59 2.01
C LEU A 27 15.32 5.72 1.27
N VAL A 28 14.82 6.15 0.12
CA VAL A 28 15.38 7.29 -0.62
C VAL A 28 15.19 8.58 0.18
N GLY A 29 14.02 8.81 0.76
CA GLY A 29 13.77 9.97 1.62
C GLY A 29 14.70 10.00 2.84
N LEU A 30 14.90 8.85 3.49
CA LEU A 30 15.85 8.71 4.60
C LEU A 30 17.29 9.01 4.15
N ALA A 31 17.71 8.46 3.01
CA ALA A 31 19.04 8.68 2.47
C ALA A 31 19.28 10.16 2.16
N LEU A 32 18.31 10.84 1.54
CA LEU A 32 18.37 12.27 1.28
C LEU A 32 18.42 13.08 2.59
N GLY A 33 17.61 12.73 3.59
CA GLY A 33 17.66 13.35 4.91
C GLY A 33 19.04 13.22 5.57
N LEU A 34 19.64 12.02 5.54
CA LEU A 34 20.99 11.79 6.05
C LEU A 34 22.04 12.60 5.28
N LEU A 35 21.94 12.66 3.95
CA LEU A 35 22.83 13.47 3.13
C LEU A 35 22.74 14.96 3.49
N THR A 36 21.53 15.49 3.69
CA THR A 36 21.37 16.89 4.13
C THR A 36 21.94 17.15 5.52
N ALA A 37 21.96 16.14 6.40
CA ALA A 37 22.56 16.24 7.73
C ALA A 37 24.09 16.29 7.68
N LEU A 38 24.70 15.61 6.70
CA LEU A 38 26.15 15.51 6.53
C LEU A 38 26.77 16.73 5.83
N VAL A 39 25.98 17.53 5.12
CA VAL A 39 26.46 18.72 4.42
C VAL A 39 26.23 19.96 5.29
N PRO A 40 27.29 20.61 5.82
CA PRO A 40 27.16 21.77 6.71
C PRO A 40 26.69 23.04 5.97
N GLU A 41 26.98 23.16 4.68
CA GLU A 41 26.58 24.29 3.84
C GLU A 41 25.05 24.40 3.70
N LEU A 42 24.34 23.29 3.85
CA LEU A 42 22.89 23.23 3.81
C LEU A 42 22.22 23.59 5.15
N ALA A 43 22.99 23.92 6.20
CA ALA A 43 22.44 24.18 7.54
C ALA A 43 21.37 25.29 7.53
N ALA A 44 21.55 26.34 6.73
CA ALA A 44 20.62 27.46 6.65
C ALA A 44 19.28 27.12 5.99
N VAL A 45 19.22 26.04 5.21
CA VAL A 45 18.03 25.59 4.46
C VAL A 45 17.62 24.16 4.82
N ARG A 46 18.18 23.63 5.91
CA ARG A 46 18.04 22.22 6.28
C ARG A 46 16.61 21.89 6.63
N ASP A 47 15.95 22.77 7.37
CA ASP A 47 14.57 22.58 7.80
C ASP A 47 13.61 22.62 6.60
N GLU A 48 13.81 23.55 5.66
CA GLU A 48 13.03 23.60 4.41
C GLU A 48 13.26 22.34 3.56
N LEU A 49 14.50 21.88 3.43
CA LEU A 49 14.82 20.66 2.68
C LEU A 49 14.21 19.42 3.32
N LEU A 50 14.32 19.25 4.63
CA LEU A 50 13.71 18.13 5.34
C LEU A 50 12.19 18.18 5.21
N THR A 51 11.59 19.36 5.35
CA THR A 51 10.14 19.54 5.15
C THR A 51 9.73 19.14 3.74
N LEU A 52 10.46 19.57 2.71
CA LEU A 52 10.20 19.21 1.32
C LEU A 52 10.31 17.70 1.08
N ILE A 53 11.39 17.09 1.58
CA ILE A 53 11.65 15.64 1.43
C ILE A 53 10.54 14.84 2.11
N VAL A 54 10.18 15.18 3.35
CA VAL A 54 9.13 14.48 4.11
C VAL A 54 7.77 14.67 3.45
N THR A 55 7.43 15.90 3.05
CA THR A 55 6.14 16.18 2.41
C THR A 55 6.01 15.41 1.09
N LEU A 56 7.06 15.38 0.28
CA LEU A 56 7.08 14.61 -0.97
C LEU A 56 6.96 13.10 -0.71
N ALA A 57 7.70 12.56 0.26
CA ALA A 57 7.62 11.15 0.62
C ALA A 57 6.21 10.76 1.09
N LEU A 58 5.59 11.58 1.95
CA LEU A 58 4.23 11.38 2.42
C LEU A 58 3.21 11.45 1.28
N ALA A 59 3.35 12.41 0.38
CA ALA A 59 2.47 12.55 -0.78
C ALA A 59 2.54 11.32 -1.70
N LEU A 60 3.74 10.83 -1.99
CA LEU A 60 3.94 9.63 -2.82
C LEU A 60 3.39 8.37 -2.14
N ILE A 61 3.73 8.15 -0.87
CA ILE A 61 3.25 6.98 -0.12
C ILE A 61 1.73 7.01 0.03
N GLY A 62 1.17 8.17 0.36
CA GLY A 62 -0.28 8.39 0.45
C GLY A 62 -0.98 8.14 -0.90
N GLY A 63 -0.41 8.63 -2.00
CA GLY A 63 -0.91 8.38 -3.35
C GLY A 63 -0.97 6.89 -3.70
N TYR A 64 0.12 6.15 -3.45
CA TYR A 64 0.11 4.69 -3.63
C TYR A 64 -0.90 3.99 -2.71
N SER A 65 -1.08 4.49 -1.49
CA SER A 65 -2.07 3.91 -0.57
C SER A 65 -3.49 4.10 -1.07
N LEU A 66 -3.80 5.25 -1.66
CA LEU A 66 -5.12 5.52 -2.22
C LEU A 66 -5.38 4.72 -3.50
N GLU A 67 -4.36 4.61 -4.37
CA GLU A 67 -4.43 3.79 -5.59
C GLU A 67 -4.69 2.32 -5.23
N ASP A 68 -3.94 1.76 -4.29
CA ASP A 68 -4.10 0.36 -3.88
C ASP A 68 -5.48 0.12 -3.22
N ALA A 69 -5.97 1.07 -2.41
CA ALA A 69 -7.33 1.01 -1.86
C ALA A 69 -8.40 1.06 -2.96
N ALA A 70 -8.24 1.92 -3.97
CA ALA A 70 -9.17 2.03 -5.08
C ALA A 70 -9.18 0.76 -5.95
N VAL A 71 -8.02 0.16 -6.20
CA VAL A 71 -7.90 -1.12 -6.91
C VAL A 71 -8.56 -2.24 -6.11
N ALA A 72 -8.31 -2.32 -4.80
CA ALA A 72 -8.95 -3.31 -3.93
C ALA A 72 -10.48 -3.17 -3.93
N ALA A 73 -11.01 -1.95 -3.85
CA ALA A 73 -12.45 -1.69 -3.93
C ALA A 73 -13.06 -2.10 -5.27
N ARG A 74 -12.33 -1.93 -6.40
CA ARG A 74 -12.80 -2.36 -7.72
C ARG A 74 -12.75 -3.87 -7.92
N GLN A 75 -11.81 -4.56 -7.28
CA GLN A 75 -11.66 -6.02 -7.35
C GLN A 75 -12.60 -6.76 -6.41
N GLN A 76 -13.24 -6.07 -5.47
CA GLN A 76 -14.37 -6.61 -4.73
C GLN A 76 -15.56 -6.77 -5.69
N HIS A 77 -15.63 -7.91 -6.37
CA HIS A 77 -16.89 -8.35 -6.98
C HIS A 77 -17.95 -8.41 -5.87
N PRO A 78 -19.19 -7.93 -6.11
CA PRO A 78 -20.27 -8.17 -5.16
C PRO A 78 -20.31 -9.68 -4.93
N PRO A 79 -20.26 -10.16 -3.66
CA PRO A 79 -20.26 -11.58 -3.41
C PRO A 79 -21.48 -12.16 -4.11
N GLU A 80 -21.30 -13.25 -4.88
CA GLU A 80 -22.42 -13.90 -5.56
C GLU A 80 -23.54 -14.23 -4.58
N ASP A 81 -23.18 -14.47 -3.31
CA ASP A 81 -24.10 -14.60 -2.17
C ASP A 81 -25.02 -13.40 -1.99
N LEU A 82 -24.59 -12.16 -2.23
CA LEU A 82 -25.44 -11.00 -2.05
C LEU A 82 -26.53 -10.92 -3.13
N ARG A 83 -26.22 -11.35 -4.36
CA ARG A 83 -27.21 -11.47 -5.44
C ARG A 83 -28.13 -12.66 -5.20
N ALA A 84 -27.61 -13.77 -4.69
CA ALA A 84 -28.42 -14.92 -4.31
C ALA A 84 -29.38 -14.58 -3.16
N LEU A 85 -28.89 -13.89 -2.13
CA LEU A 85 -29.68 -13.46 -0.97
C LEU A 85 -30.75 -12.43 -1.37
N VAL A 86 -30.43 -11.46 -2.24
CA VAL A 86 -31.42 -10.51 -2.77
C VAL A 86 -32.50 -11.25 -3.58
N ARG A 87 -32.11 -12.26 -4.37
CA ARG A 87 -33.06 -13.06 -5.15
C ARG A 87 -33.96 -13.90 -4.26
N GLU A 88 -33.42 -14.50 -3.20
CA GLU A 88 -34.15 -15.31 -2.24
C GLU A 88 -35.15 -14.48 -1.43
N VAL A 89 -34.75 -13.30 -0.96
CA VAL A 89 -35.64 -12.35 -0.29
C VAL A 89 -36.73 -11.86 -1.25
N MET A 90 -36.40 -11.55 -2.50
CA MET A 90 -37.39 -11.15 -3.50
C MET A 90 -38.39 -12.28 -3.83
N SER A 91 -37.93 -13.53 -3.93
CA SER A 91 -38.84 -14.66 -4.13
C SER A 91 -39.76 -14.88 -2.93
N GLY A 92 -39.26 -14.74 -1.71
CA GLY A 92 -40.08 -14.87 -0.49
C GLY A 92 -41.18 -13.81 -0.41
N VAL A 93 -40.88 -12.56 -0.79
CA VAL A 93 -41.87 -11.47 -0.81
C VAL A 93 -42.91 -11.66 -1.92
N LEU A 94 -42.52 -12.18 -3.08
CA LEU A 94 -43.47 -12.47 -4.17
C LEU A 94 -44.42 -13.61 -3.80
N ASP A 95 -43.91 -14.68 -3.21
CA ASP A 95 -44.71 -15.81 -2.71
C ASP A 95 -45.70 -15.37 -1.62
N GLU A 96 -45.29 -14.50 -0.68
CA GLU A 96 -46.19 -13.94 0.34
C GLU A 96 -47.29 -13.04 -0.25
N LEU A 97 -47.03 -12.38 -1.37
CA LEU A 97 -48.00 -11.54 -2.08
C LEU A 97 -48.93 -12.32 -3.03
N GLY A 98 -48.72 -13.63 -3.18
CA GLY A 98 -49.58 -14.51 -3.96
C GLY A 98 -49.48 -14.33 -5.49
N MET A 99 -48.35 -13.86 -5.99
CA MET A 99 -48.03 -13.78 -7.43
C MET A 99 -46.93 -14.76 -7.83
#